data_AF-A0A3N5X569-F1
#
_entry.id   AF-A0A3N5X569-F1
#
_cell.length_a   1.000
_cell.length_b   1.000
_cell.length_c   1.000
_cell.angle_alpha   90.00
_cell.angle_beta   90.00
_cell.angle_gamma   90.00
#
_symmetry.space_group_name_H-M   'P 1'
#
loop_
_entity.id
_entity.type
_entity.pdbx_description
1 polymer ?
#
loop_
_entity_poly.entity_id
_entity_poly.type
_entity_poly.pdbx_seq_one_letter_code
_entity_poly.pdbx_strand_id
1 'polypeptide(L)'
;MISEKIRIAQGAHSMVSVSPPDPEVLEKAIRRRFTAEYKQDILHQVEACRQLGEIGALLRREGLYSSHLTTWRRQRESGMLSGLSPKPRGRKVNLIHPLQVENEQLRKEKNRLQKRLKKAELIIEIQKKISQILGIPLKNPELGEDD
;
A
#
# COMPACT_ATOMS: atom_id res chain seq x y z
N MET A 1 27.41 5.53 90.11
CA MET A 1 28.65 5.59 89.32
C MET A 1 28.84 4.22 88.70
N ILE A 2 28.91 3.96 87.38
CA ILE A 2 29.05 4.76 86.17
C ILE A 2 28.36 3.99 85.03
N SER A 3 27.65 4.74 84.21
CA SER A 3 27.25 4.56 82.80
C SER A 3 27.62 3.28 82.04
N GLU A 4 26.63 2.66 81.41
CA GLU A 4 26.82 2.03 80.09
C GLU A 4 25.61 2.31 79.19
N LYS A 5 25.81 3.23 78.23
CA LYS A 5 24.83 3.64 77.23
C LYS A 5 24.86 2.64 76.08
N ILE A 6 23.81 1.83 75.91
CA ILE A 6 23.60 1.10 74.66
C ILE A 6 22.87 2.03 73.68
N ARG A 7 23.66 2.70 72.84
CA ARG A 7 23.19 3.30 71.58
C ARG A 7 22.86 2.16 70.61
N ILE A 8 21.60 1.97 70.25
CA ILE A 8 21.23 1.25 69.03
C ILE A 8 20.97 2.30 67.96
N ALA A 9 21.87 2.34 66.99
CA ALA A 9 21.80 3.17 65.80
C ALA A 9 21.20 2.37 64.63
N GLN A 10 20.22 3.01 63.99
CA GLN A 10 19.86 2.96 62.56
C GLN A 10 19.35 1.68 61.90
N GLY A 11 18.37 1.89 61.01
CA GLY A 11 18.00 0.94 59.98
C GLY A 11 16.76 1.40 59.20
N ALA A 12 16.87 2.53 58.48
CA ALA A 12 15.91 2.87 57.43
C ALA A 12 15.87 1.70 56.44
N HIS A 13 14.77 0.94 56.42
CA HIS A 13 14.58 -0.12 55.45
C HIS A 13 14.36 0.53 54.09
N SER A 14 15.46 0.66 53.34
CA SER A 14 15.41 0.76 51.89
C SER A 14 14.74 -0.52 51.40
N MET A 15 13.47 -0.43 51.02
CA MET A 15 12.82 -1.46 50.24
C MET A 15 13.53 -1.49 48.88
N VAL A 16 14.51 -2.39 48.76
CA VAL A 16 15.08 -2.74 47.47
C VAL A 16 13.95 -3.38 46.68
N SER A 17 13.40 -2.64 45.71
CA SER A 17 12.46 -3.17 44.73
C SER A 17 13.21 -4.20 43.88
N VAL A 18 13.12 -5.47 44.26
CA VAL A 18 13.56 -6.57 43.41
C VAL A 18 12.57 -6.65 42.25
N SER A 19 12.89 -6.03 41.13
CA SER A 19 12.17 -6.26 39.88
C SER A 19 12.36 -7.73 39.49
N PRO A 20 11.28 -8.45 39.12
CA PRO A 20 11.37 -9.83 38.69
C PRO A 20 12.33 -9.93 37.50
N PRO A 21 13.13 -11.01 37.41
CA PRO A 21 14.04 -11.21 36.29
C PRO A 21 13.26 -11.19 34.97
N ASP A 22 13.87 -10.62 33.94
CA ASP A 22 13.26 -10.53 32.61
C ASP A 22 12.80 -11.92 32.15
N PRO A 23 11.52 -12.09 31.76
CA PRO A 23 11.02 -13.38 31.31
C PRO A 23 11.76 -13.80 30.02
N GLU A 24 12.41 -14.97 30.05
CA GLU A 24 13.09 -15.56 28.88
C GLU A 24 12.13 -15.81 27.70
N VAL A 25 10.83 -15.86 27.99
CA VAL A 25 9.76 -16.03 27.00
C VAL A 25 9.12 -14.68 26.71
N LEU A 26 9.29 -14.21 25.47
CA LEU A 26 8.59 -13.03 24.97
C LEU A 26 7.07 -13.20 25.16
N GLU A 27 6.41 -12.16 25.68
CA GLU A 27 4.95 -12.12 25.91
C GLU A 27 4.13 -12.47 24.65
N LYS A 28 4.73 -12.30 23.47
CA LYS A 28 4.11 -12.62 22.18
C LYS A 28 5.04 -13.44 21.30
N ALA A 29 4.55 -14.60 20.88
CA ALA A 29 5.26 -15.46 19.93
C ALA A 29 5.45 -14.76 18.58
N ILE A 30 6.71 -14.51 18.20
CA ILE A 30 7.07 -13.96 16.89
C ILE A 30 7.19 -15.11 15.90
N ARG A 31 6.36 -15.10 14.87
CA ARG A 31 6.45 -16.08 13.77
C ARG A 31 7.42 -15.59 12.70
N ARG A 32 8.32 -16.47 12.27
CA ARG A 32 9.25 -16.19 11.17
C ARG A 32 8.48 -15.84 9.88
N ARG A 33 8.89 -14.77 9.21
CA ARG A 33 8.34 -14.36 7.90
C ARG A 33 9.45 -14.44 6.86
N PHE A 34 9.15 -15.08 5.74
CA PHE A 34 10.07 -15.16 4.60
C PHE A 34 9.78 -14.02 3.63
N THR A 35 10.70 -13.07 3.53
CA THR A 35 10.65 -11.97 2.57
C THR A 35 10.81 -12.52 1.14
N ALA A 36 10.42 -11.72 0.14
CA ALA A 36 10.57 -12.13 -1.26
C ALA A 36 12.05 -12.33 -1.63
N GLU A 37 12.91 -11.40 -1.21
CA GLU A 37 14.37 -11.44 -1.39
C GLU A 37 14.96 -12.72 -0.80
N TYR A 38 14.66 -13.03 0.47
CA TYR A 38 15.15 -14.25 1.12
C TYR A 38 14.78 -15.51 0.33
N LYS A 39 13.56 -15.58 -0.20
CA LYS A 39 13.15 -16.73 -1.02
C LYS A 39 13.90 -16.81 -2.35
N GLN A 40 14.22 -15.68 -2.98
CA GLN A 40 15.01 -15.65 -4.20
C GLN A 40 16.45 -16.12 -3.94
N ASP A 41 17.06 -15.62 -2.87
CA ASP A 41 18.43 -15.99 -2.50
C ASP A 41 18.56 -17.48 -2.24
N ILE A 42 17.59 -18.08 -1.54
CA ILE A 42 17.56 -19.52 -1.31
C ILE A 42 17.37 -20.30 -2.62
N LEU A 43 16.49 -19.86 -3.52
CA LEU A 43 16.32 -20.51 -4.82
C LEU A 43 17.60 -20.45 -5.65
N HIS A 44 18.31 -19.32 -5.65
CA HIS A 44 19.60 -19.16 -6.31
C HIS A 44 20.68 -20.07 -5.71
N GLN A 45 20.75 -20.17 -4.38
CA GLN A 45 21.69 -21.09 -3.72
C GLN A 45 21.39 -22.55 -4.05
N VAL A 46 20.10 -22.93 -4.10
CA VAL A 46 19.67 -24.29 -4.50
C VAL A 46 20.04 -24.58 -5.96
N GLU A 47 19.95 -23.59 -6.85
CA GLU A 47 20.40 -23.73 -8.24
C GLU A 47 21.93 -23.83 -8.37
N ALA A 48 22.67 -23.22 -7.45
CA ALA A 48 24.13 -23.29 -7.42
C ALA A 48 24.68 -24.60 -6.85
N CYS A 49 23.89 -25.36 -6.08
CA CYS A 49 24.28 -26.67 -5.57
C CYS A 49 24.48 -27.67 -6.73
N ARG A 50 25.64 -28.33 -6.77
CA ARG A 50 26.02 -29.30 -7.82
C ARG A 50 26.23 -30.71 -7.29
N GLN A 51 26.52 -30.87 -6.00
CA GLN A 51 26.78 -32.17 -5.40
C GLN A 51 25.52 -32.76 -4.75
N LEU A 52 25.47 -34.09 -4.71
CA LEU A 52 24.38 -34.83 -4.05
C LEU A 52 24.37 -34.52 -2.55
N GLY A 53 23.23 -34.05 -2.05
CA GLY A 53 23.03 -33.76 -0.62
C GLY A 53 23.31 -32.31 -0.19
N GLU A 54 23.94 -31.48 -1.03
CA GLU A 54 24.17 -30.05 -0.73
C GLU A 54 22.86 -29.29 -0.50
N ILE A 55 21.85 -29.55 -1.32
CA ILE A 55 20.51 -28.97 -1.16
C ILE A 55 19.93 -29.34 0.21
N GLY A 56 20.11 -30.59 0.64
CA GLY A 56 19.64 -31.04 1.96
C GLY A 56 20.40 -30.38 3.11
N ALA A 57 21.72 -30.17 2.96
CA ALA A 57 22.53 -29.46 3.95
C ALA A 57 22.11 -27.98 4.07
N LEU A 58 21.89 -27.32 2.92
CA LEU A 58 21.37 -25.95 2.86
C LEU A 58 20.02 -25.82 3.56
N LEU A 59 19.08 -26.73 3.27
CA LEU A 59 17.75 -26.71 3.89
C LEU A 59 17.80 -26.87 5.41
N ARG A 60 18.67 -27.74 5.94
CA ARG A 60 18.83 -27.92 7.39
C ARG A 60 19.43 -26.68 8.06
N ARG A 61 20.43 -26.05 7.44
CA ARG A 61 21.03 -24.80 7.94
C ARG A 61 19.99 -23.68 8.02
N GLU A 62 19.14 -23.58 7.01
CA GLU A 62 18.13 -22.53 6.91
C GLU A 62 16.83 -22.85 7.68
N GLY A 63 16.68 -24.07 8.21
CA GLY A 63 15.45 -24.54 8.85
C GLY A 63 14.27 -24.66 7.88
N LEU A 64 14.55 -24.98 6.62
CA LEU A 64 13.57 -25.08 5.53
C LEU A 64 13.26 -26.54 5.20
N TYR A 65 12.06 -26.77 4.69
CA TYR A 65 11.61 -28.08 4.22
C TYR A 65 11.45 -28.09 2.70
N SER A 66 11.55 -29.26 2.06
CA SER A 66 11.46 -29.42 0.59
C SER A 66 10.17 -28.82 -0.01
N SER A 67 9.06 -28.87 0.73
CA SER A 67 7.78 -28.27 0.32
C SER A 67 7.86 -26.75 0.09
N HIS A 68 8.74 -26.06 0.83
CA HIS A 68 8.96 -24.62 0.65
C HIS A 68 9.56 -24.35 -0.73
N LEU A 69 10.56 -25.13 -1.13
CA LEU A 69 11.19 -24.99 -2.45
C LEU A 69 10.19 -25.23 -3.58
N THR A 70 9.41 -26.31 -3.49
CA THR A 70 8.38 -26.60 -4.50
C THR A 70 7.36 -25.47 -4.60
N THR A 71 6.93 -24.93 -3.46
CA THR A 71 5.99 -23.80 -3.41
C THR A 71 6.61 -22.53 -4.01
N TRP A 72 7.87 -22.22 -3.68
CA TRP A 72 8.54 -21.00 -4.14
C TRP A 72 8.93 -21.07 -5.62
N ARG A 73 9.28 -22.26 -6.16
CA ARG A 73 9.48 -22.47 -7.60
C ARG A 73 8.21 -22.21 -8.38
N ARG A 74 7.08 -22.78 -7.93
CA ARG A 74 5.77 -22.51 -8.54
C ARG A 74 5.37 -21.03 -8.46
N GLN A 75 5.69 -20.37 -7.34
CA GLN A 75 5.49 -18.91 -7.18
C GLN A 75 6.34 -18.10 -8.16
N ARG A 76 7.61 -18.49 -8.39
CA ARG A 76 8.50 -17.87 -9.38
C ARG A 76 7.99 -18.05 -10.80
N GLU A 77 7.61 -19.27 -11.19
CA GLU A 77 7.05 -19.58 -12.51
C GLU A 77 5.74 -18.84 -12.80
N SER A 78 4.92 -18.61 -11.76
CA SER A 78 3.66 -17.85 -11.89
C SER A 78 3.83 -16.34 -12.15
N GLY A 79 5.07 -15.84 -12.26
CA GLY A 79 5.36 -14.67 -13.09
C GLY A 79 4.85 -13.31 -12.60
N MET A 80 4.71 -13.11 -11.30
CA MET A 80 4.53 -11.76 -10.75
C MET A 80 5.82 -11.38 -10.01
N LEU A 81 6.39 -10.21 -10.27
CA LEU A 81 7.51 -9.64 -9.50
C LEU A 81 7.20 -9.58 -7.98
N SER A 82 5.92 -9.68 -7.61
CA SER A 82 5.40 -9.81 -6.24
C SER A 82 5.05 -11.25 -5.80
N GLY A 83 5.30 -12.28 -6.61
CA GLY A 83 4.79 -13.65 -6.46
C GLY A 83 5.35 -14.42 -5.26
N LEU A 84 6.47 -13.94 -4.72
CA LEU A 84 7.07 -14.45 -3.48
C LEU A 84 6.56 -13.73 -2.22
N SER A 85 5.82 -12.63 -2.37
CA SER A 85 5.14 -11.95 -1.26
C SER A 85 3.80 -12.65 -0.94
N PRO A 86 3.41 -12.78 0.34
CA PRO A 86 2.10 -13.30 0.71
C PRO A 86 0.99 -12.47 0.07
N LYS A 87 0.27 -13.04 -0.90
CA LYS A 87 -0.93 -12.40 -1.46
C LYS A 87 -2.03 -12.37 -0.39
N PRO A 88 -2.64 -11.21 -0.09
CA PRO A 88 -3.76 -11.16 0.84
C PRO A 88 -4.88 -12.06 0.31
N ARG A 89 -5.31 -13.01 1.15
CA ARG A 89 -6.45 -13.88 0.87
C ARG A 89 -7.72 -13.14 1.25
N GLY A 90 -8.76 -13.21 0.42
CA GLY A 90 -10.06 -12.59 0.69
C GLY A 90 -10.65 -11.83 -0.50
N ARG A 91 -11.83 -11.24 -0.31
CA ARG A 91 -12.51 -10.39 -1.29
C ARG A 91 -11.56 -9.26 -1.70
N LYS A 92 -11.19 -9.21 -2.98
CA LYS A 92 -10.42 -8.10 -3.53
C LYS A 92 -11.24 -6.83 -3.25
N VAL A 93 -10.62 -5.81 -2.66
CA VAL A 93 -11.25 -4.50 -2.54
C VAL A 93 -11.56 -4.07 -3.98
N ASN A 94 -12.83 -3.90 -4.30
CA ASN A 94 -13.22 -3.39 -5.61
C ASN A 94 -12.66 -1.97 -5.71
N LEU A 95 -11.56 -1.81 -6.43
CA LEU A 95 -10.91 -0.54 -6.72
C LEU A 95 -11.66 0.26 -7.79
N ILE A 96 -12.92 -0.08 -8.09
CA ILE A 96 -13.81 0.84 -8.80
C ILE A 96 -14.18 1.89 -7.76
N HIS A 97 -13.31 2.88 -7.65
CA HIS A 97 -13.51 4.00 -6.76
C HIS A 97 -14.82 4.69 -7.20
N PRO A 98 -15.77 5.02 -6.32
CA PRO A 98 -17.00 5.72 -6.70
C PRO A 98 -16.70 6.98 -7.55
N LEU A 99 -15.60 7.67 -7.24
CA LEU A 99 -15.03 8.76 -8.06
C LEU A 99 -14.75 8.41 -9.53
N GLN A 100 -14.40 7.17 -9.88
CA GLN A 100 -14.18 6.78 -11.28
C GLN A 100 -15.49 6.77 -12.07
N VAL A 101 -16.57 6.26 -11.47
CA VAL A 101 -17.91 6.27 -12.08
C VAL A 101 -18.40 7.71 -12.27
N GLU A 102 -18.23 8.54 -11.25
CA GLU A 102 -18.60 9.96 -11.31
C GLU A 102 -17.78 10.72 -12.37
N ASN A 103 -16.46 10.48 -12.45
CA ASN A 103 -15.61 11.08 -13.48
C ASN A 103 -16.05 10.70 -14.90
N GLU A 104 -16.44 9.45 -15.13
CA GLU A 104 -16.94 9.00 -16.43
C GLU A 104 -18.27 9.68 -16.80
N GLN A 105 -19.18 9.85 -15.84
CA GLN A 105 -20.43 10.58 -16.04
C GLN A 105 -20.17 12.05 -16.38
N LEU A 106 -19.36 12.74 -15.57
CA LEU A 106 -18.98 14.14 -15.81
C LEU A 106 -18.29 14.32 -17.17
N ARG A 107 -17.43 13.40 -17.58
CA ARG A 107 -16.79 13.43 -18.92
C ARG A 107 -17.80 13.34 -20.06
N LYS A 108 -18.83 12.49 -19.92
CA LYS A 108 -19.90 12.35 -20.93
C LYS A 108 -20.71 13.64 -21.02
N GLU A 109 -21.07 14.23 -19.88
CA GLU A 109 -21.83 15.49 -19.83
C GLU A 109 -21.03 16.64 -20.44
N LYS A 110 -19.75 16.79 -20.05
CA LYS A 110 -18.85 17.80 -20.63
C LYS A 110 -18.80 17.69 -22.15
N ASN A 111 -18.65 16.49 -22.69
CA ASN A 111 -18.61 16.28 -24.14
C ASN A 111 -19.94 16.65 -24.82
N ARG A 112 -21.07 16.29 -24.21
CA ARG A 112 -22.41 16.67 -24.70
C ARG A 112 -22.61 18.18 -24.73
N LEU A 113 -22.22 18.88 -23.65
CA LEU A 113 -22.31 20.33 -23.55
C LEU A 113 -21.38 21.01 -24.55
N GLN A 114 -20.14 20.56 -24.69
CA GLN A 114 -19.20 21.08 -25.70
C GLN A 114 -19.73 20.92 -27.13
N LYS A 115 -20.38 19.79 -27.46
CA LYS A 115 -21.01 19.59 -28.77
C LYS A 115 -22.17 20.57 -29.00
N ARG A 116 -22.98 20.87 -27.98
CA ARG A 116 -24.06 21.87 -28.07
C ARG A 116 -23.50 23.27 -28.27
N LEU A 117 -22.47 23.60 -27.50
CA LEU A 117 -21.79 24.90 -27.57
C LEU A 117 -21.21 25.13 -28.96
N LYS A 118 -20.48 24.16 -29.53
CA LYS A 118 -19.96 24.24 -30.91
C LYS A 118 -21.04 24.46 -31.97
N LYS A 119 -22.21 23.82 -31.81
CA LYS A 119 -23.34 24.03 -32.71
C LYS A 119 -23.89 25.46 -32.60
N ALA A 120 -24.02 25.98 -31.38
CA ALA A 120 -24.48 27.34 -31.14
C ALA A 120 -23.48 28.37 -31.70
N GLU A 121 -22.18 28.18 -31.47
CA GLU A 121 -21.11 29.01 -32.03
C GLU A 121 -21.18 29.03 -33.56
N LEU A 122 -21.36 27.87 -34.21
CA LEU A 122 -21.49 27.79 -35.66
C LEU A 122 -22.73 28.54 -36.18
N ILE A 123 -23.87 28.42 -35.49
CA ILE A 123 -25.08 29.16 -35.84
C ILE A 123 -24.83 30.67 -35.75
N ILE A 124 -24.22 31.13 -34.66
CA ILE A 124 -23.87 32.54 -34.46
C ILE A 124 -22.91 33.02 -35.54
N GLU A 125 -21.91 32.21 -35.90
CA GLU A 125 -20.95 32.55 -36.96
C GLU A 125 -21.63 32.69 -38.33
N ILE A 126 -22.52 31.76 -38.69
CA ILE A 126 -23.28 31.83 -39.94
C ILE A 126 -24.18 33.07 -39.95
N GLN A 127 -24.90 33.36 -38.85
CA GLN A 127 -25.73 34.55 -38.71
C GLN A 127 -24.91 35.84 -38.92
N LYS A 128 -23.72 35.93 -38.31
CA LYS A 128 -22.79 37.06 -38.50
C LYS A 128 -22.34 37.20 -39.96
N LYS A 129 -21.95 36.11 -40.62
CA LYS A 129 -21.52 36.15 -42.03
C LYS A 129 -22.65 36.56 -42.97
N ILE A 130 -23.87 36.05 -42.78
CA ILE A 130 -25.04 36.42 -43.60
C ILE A 130 -25.37 37.91 -43.42
N SER A 131 -25.39 38.39 -42.18
CA SER A 131 -25.59 39.82 -41.87
C SER A 131 -24.53 40.69 -42.56
N GLN A 132 -23.27 40.30 -42.52
CA GLN A 132 -22.17 41.02 -43.17
C GLN A 132 -22.32 41.09 -44.69
N ILE A 133 -22.74 39.99 -45.33
CA ILE A 133 -22.94 39.93 -46.79
C ILE A 133 -24.16 40.75 -47.22
N LEU A 134 -25.25 40.70 -46.44
CA LEU A 134 -26.54 41.34 -46.80
C LEU A 134 -26.69 42.76 -46.24
N GLY A 135 -25.75 43.25 -45.42
CA GLY A 135 -25.80 44.58 -44.82
C GLY A 135 -26.91 44.77 -43.78
N ILE A 136 -27.49 43.68 -43.27
CA ILE A 136 -28.59 43.72 -42.29
C ILE A 136 -27.98 43.81 -40.88
N PRO A 137 -28.25 44.85 -40.09
CA PRO A 137 -27.66 44.99 -38.76
C PRO A 137 -28.18 43.90 -37.80
N LEU A 138 -27.27 43.22 -37.11
CA LEU A 138 -27.63 42.27 -36.05
C LEU A 138 -27.98 43.02 -34.76
N LYS A 139 -29.13 42.70 -34.17
CA LYS A 139 -29.48 43.14 -32.82
C LYS A 139 -28.56 42.41 -31.85
N ASN A 140 -27.60 43.13 -31.27
CA ASN A 140 -26.79 42.61 -30.17
C ASN A 140 -27.70 42.51 -28.93
N PRO A 141 -27.96 41.32 -28.37
CA PRO A 141 -28.50 41.25 -27.03
C PRO A 141 -27.37 41.70 -26.10
N GLU A 142 -27.48 42.91 -25.57
CA GLU A 142 -26.66 43.31 -24.42
C GLU A 142 -26.86 42.29 -23.32
N LEU A 143 -25.75 41.86 -22.73
CA LEU A 143 -25.67 40.88 -21.67
C LEU A 143 -26.45 41.42 -20.47
N GLY A 144 -27.67 40.91 -20.27
CA GLY A 144 -28.33 40.97 -18.97
C GLY A 144 -27.53 40.11 -18.02
N GLU A 145 -26.81 40.77 -17.11
CA GLU A 145 -26.45 40.22 -15.81
C GLU A 145 -27.76 39.85 -15.11
N ASP A 146 -28.04 38.55 -14.97
CA ASP A 146 -29.08 38.05 -14.07
C ASP A 146 -28.38 37.12 -13.06
N ASP A 147 -28.63 37.43 -11.78
CA ASP A 147 -28.05 36.95 -10.50
C ASP A 147 -27.70 35.45 -10.37
#